data_AF-A5IYJ4-F1
#
_entry.id   AF-A5IYJ4-F1
#
_cell.length_a   1.000
_cell.length_b   1.000
_cell.length_c   1.000
_cell.angle_alpha   90.00
_cell.angle_beta   90.00
_cell.angle_gamma   90.00
#
_symmetry.space_group_name_H-M   'P 1'
#
loop_
_entity.id
_entity.type
_entity.pdbx_description
1 polymer ?
#
loop_
_entity_poly.entity_id
_entity_poly.type
_entity_poly.pdbx_seq_one_letter_code
_entity_poly.pdbx_strand_id
1 'polypeptide(L)'
;MTLNPGQLGIDNQMVDKNEWNEILNKHMKSLLKANKLDPNKIEGYWALHANSKYPHIHLGFFEKETNHNNNFRQSGKFSSKSVERFKYLFENSIKTQAEYQNLFSLKNSIWNNRKEIKALFLNAIALNNRQETKSYEALNENELKILNASLVISNFYKNSKSKSYAAAKDNLEVKEAINDIYEAIVENNQKLGLAITKYKQEFKSINKAKFSNKYSAGLKDEFVANEKDEFEKQIGNIIVKHCLKMNANERDEDKKVSYEEKDLKEDFNEAELPIGLSFYPNKYDEISKLKRMIRSLNYEFDRLSRSQKFQALRKYKKNISEVKSKVIL
;
A
#
# COMPACT_ATOMS: atom_id res chain seq x y z
N MET A 1 -40.29 -1.06 32.62
CA MET A 1 -38.87 -1.29 32.97
C MET A 1 -38.15 0.03 32.80
N THR A 2 -37.47 0.53 33.84
CA THR A 2 -36.70 1.77 33.74
C THR A 2 -35.23 1.42 33.52
N LEU A 3 -34.70 1.84 32.38
CA LEU A 3 -33.27 1.92 32.13
C LEU A 3 -32.90 3.40 32.27
N ASN A 4 -31.76 3.72 32.87
CA ASN A 4 -31.18 5.07 32.87
C ASN A 4 -30.04 5.22 31.83
N PRO A 5 -30.23 4.84 30.55
CA PRO A 5 -29.18 4.97 29.55
C PRO A 5 -29.20 6.37 28.93
N GLY A 6 -30.14 7.25 29.29
CA GLY A 6 -30.18 8.59 28.69
C GLY A 6 -28.91 9.38 29.02
N GLN A 7 -28.36 9.22 30.23
CA GLN A 7 -27.06 9.81 30.56
C GLN A 7 -25.95 9.19 29.69
N LEU A 8 -25.98 7.87 29.45
CA LEU A 8 -25.06 7.21 28.52
C LEU A 8 -25.21 7.73 27.09
N GLY A 9 -26.43 8.01 26.63
CA GLY A 9 -26.68 8.64 25.35
C GLY A 9 -26.08 10.04 25.25
N ILE A 10 -26.26 10.86 26.28
CA ILE A 10 -25.65 12.19 26.36
C ILE A 10 -24.12 12.09 26.39
N ASP A 11 -23.57 11.26 27.28
CA ASP A 11 -22.13 11.07 27.47
C ASP A 11 -21.43 10.53 26.21
N ASN A 12 -22.13 9.75 25.39
CA ASN A 12 -21.61 9.16 24.15
C ASN A 12 -22.16 9.83 22.88
N GLN A 13 -22.78 11.02 23.01
CA GLN A 13 -23.33 11.81 21.90
C GLN A 13 -24.34 11.05 21.00
N MET A 14 -24.98 10.02 21.54
CA MET A 14 -25.97 9.21 20.86
C MET A 14 -27.36 9.84 21.09
N VAL A 15 -27.70 10.85 20.29
CA VAL A 15 -28.98 11.59 20.34
C VAL A 15 -29.91 11.26 19.16
N ASP A 16 -29.44 10.45 18.20
CA ASP A 16 -30.24 10.04 17.03
C ASP A 16 -31.22 8.92 17.38
N LYS A 17 -32.52 9.19 17.17
CA LYS A 17 -33.59 8.23 17.47
C LYS A 17 -33.47 6.92 16.69
N ASN A 18 -32.94 6.92 15.47
CA ASN A 18 -32.78 5.73 14.65
C ASN A 18 -31.71 4.79 15.23
N GLU A 19 -30.58 5.32 15.68
CA GLU A 19 -29.52 4.52 16.30
C GLU A 19 -30.02 3.86 17.61
N TRP A 20 -30.77 4.62 18.41
CA TRP A 20 -31.45 4.07 19.59
C TRP A 20 -32.41 2.93 19.22
N ASN A 21 -33.19 3.12 18.16
CA ASN A 21 -34.14 2.12 17.69
C ASN A 21 -33.43 0.84 17.21
N GLU A 22 -32.31 0.95 16.49
CA GLU A 22 -31.52 -0.18 16.03
C GLU A 22 -30.94 -0.99 17.19
N ILE A 23 -30.32 -0.32 18.18
CA ILE A 23 -29.73 -0.97 19.35
C ILE A 23 -30.83 -1.63 20.20
N LEU A 24 -31.97 -0.95 20.40
CA LEU A 24 -33.12 -1.53 21.09
C LEU A 24 -33.61 -2.80 20.37
N ASN A 25 -33.83 -2.74 19.05
CA ASN A 25 -34.32 -3.88 18.27
C ASN A 25 -33.33 -5.05 18.24
N LYS A 26 -32.03 -4.76 18.20
CA LYS A 26 -30.96 -5.77 18.26
C LYS A 26 -31.02 -6.60 19.54
N HIS A 27 -31.21 -5.95 20.69
CA HIS A 27 -31.14 -6.62 21.99
C HIS A 27 -32.49 -7.07 22.54
N MET A 28 -33.60 -6.45 22.12
CA MET A 28 -34.92 -6.80 22.60
C MET A 28 -35.31 -8.24 22.26
N LYS A 29 -34.93 -8.73 21.07
CA LYS A 29 -35.21 -10.13 20.71
C LYS A 29 -34.66 -11.13 21.73
N SER A 30 -33.49 -10.85 22.31
CA SER A 30 -32.89 -11.71 23.33
C SER A 30 -33.65 -11.63 24.65
N LEU A 31 -34.03 -10.42 25.09
CA LEU A 31 -34.83 -10.23 26.30
C LEU A 31 -36.18 -10.94 26.21
N LEU A 32 -36.87 -10.82 25.08
CA LEU A 32 -38.18 -11.45 24.85
C LEU A 32 -38.07 -12.99 24.89
N LYS A 33 -37.13 -13.57 24.14
CA LYS A 33 -36.90 -15.02 24.13
C LYS A 33 -36.54 -15.56 25.52
N ALA A 34 -35.68 -14.86 26.25
CA ALA A 34 -35.28 -15.26 27.61
C ALA A 34 -36.46 -15.30 28.60
N ASN A 35 -37.56 -14.62 28.29
CA ASN A 35 -38.76 -14.58 29.11
C ASN A 35 -39.96 -15.29 28.45
N LYS A 36 -39.68 -16.22 27.52
CA LYS A 36 -40.69 -17.05 26.85
C LYS A 36 -41.75 -16.22 26.11
N LEU A 37 -41.32 -15.13 25.48
CA LEU A 37 -42.11 -14.34 24.54
C LEU A 37 -41.56 -14.57 23.13
N ASP A 38 -42.44 -14.66 22.15
CA ASP A 38 -42.05 -14.74 20.74
C ASP A 38 -41.81 -13.32 20.20
N PRO A 39 -40.56 -12.95 19.86
CA PRO A 39 -40.26 -11.60 19.37
C PRO A 39 -41.02 -11.21 18.10
N ASN A 40 -41.43 -12.17 17.27
CA ASN A 40 -42.14 -11.89 16.02
C ASN A 40 -43.61 -11.51 16.26
N LYS A 41 -44.16 -11.88 17.43
CA LYS A 41 -45.53 -11.57 17.85
C LYS A 41 -45.60 -10.37 18.80
N ILE A 42 -44.52 -9.61 18.94
CA ILE A 42 -44.46 -8.45 19.82
C ILE A 42 -44.41 -7.17 18.99
N GLU A 43 -45.19 -6.18 19.40
CA GLU A 43 -45.05 -4.79 18.96
C GLU A 43 -44.61 -3.92 20.12
N GLY A 44 -43.74 -2.94 19.86
CA GLY A 44 -43.18 -2.11 20.90
C GLY A 44 -43.03 -0.65 20.48
N TYR A 45 -43.13 0.22 21.47
CA TYR A 45 -42.93 1.66 21.38
C TYR A 45 -41.94 2.08 22.44
N TRP A 46 -41.15 3.10 22.15
CA TRP A 46 -40.24 3.67 23.13
C TRP A 46 -40.19 5.19 23.02
N ALA A 47 -39.90 5.81 24.15
CA ALA A 47 -39.70 7.25 24.25
C ALA A 47 -38.46 7.54 25.11
N LEU A 48 -37.62 8.47 24.65
CA LEU A 48 -36.45 8.94 25.39
C LEU A 48 -36.73 10.33 25.96
N HIS A 49 -36.57 10.46 27.28
CA HIS A 49 -36.62 11.74 27.98
C HIS A 49 -35.21 12.23 28.26
N ALA A 50 -34.63 12.94 27.29
CA ALA A 50 -33.27 13.48 27.40
C ALA A 50 -33.19 14.79 28.23
N ASN A 51 -34.31 15.47 28.45
CA ASN A 51 -34.40 16.78 29.11
C ASN A 51 -34.78 16.72 30.61
N SER A 52 -34.68 15.55 31.24
CA SER A 52 -34.96 15.38 32.67
C SER A 52 -33.67 15.32 33.48
N LYS A 53 -33.76 15.52 34.81
CA LYS A 53 -32.60 15.39 35.72
C LYS A 53 -31.91 14.02 35.63
N TYR A 54 -32.67 12.97 35.26
CA TYR A 54 -32.15 11.61 35.04
C TYR A 54 -32.63 11.10 33.69
N PRO A 55 -31.88 11.36 32.61
CA PRO A 55 -32.30 10.96 31.28
C PRO A 55 -32.52 9.44 31.17
N HIS A 56 -33.69 9.04 30.67
CA HIS A 56 -34.17 7.65 30.70
C HIS A 56 -35.05 7.31 29.50
N ILE A 57 -35.27 6.01 29.30
CA ILE A 57 -36.17 5.49 28.26
C ILE A 57 -37.35 4.77 28.90
N HIS A 58 -38.54 5.07 28.37
CA HIS A 58 -39.71 4.22 28.54
C HIS A 58 -39.82 3.25 27.37
N LEU A 59 -39.95 1.97 27.71
CA LEU A 59 -40.20 0.88 26.78
C LEU A 59 -41.59 0.30 27.10
N GLY A 60 -42.50 0.37 26.14
CA GLY A 60 -43.80 -0.30 26.17
C GLY A 60 -43.87 -1.31 25.03
N PHE A 61 -44.42 -2.49 25.26
CA PHE A 61 -44.62 -3.47 24.20
C PHE A 61 -45.77 -4.41 24.58
N PHE A 62 -46.41 -5.00 23.58
CA PHE A 62 -47.54 -5.92 23.74
C PHE A 62 -47.49 -7.05 22.71
N GLU A 63 -48.18 -8.14 23.03
CA GLU A 63 -48.41 -9.26 22.11
C GLU A 63 -49.46 -8.85 21.06
N LYS A 64 -49.18 -9.06 19.78
CA LYS A 64 -50.10 -8.77 18.66
C LYS A 64 -51.15 -9.86 18.48
N GLU A 65 -50.85 -11.06 18.97
CA GLU A 65 -51.67 -12.25 18.80
C GLU A 65 -51.87 -12.96 20.14
N THR A 66 -53.01 -13.63 20.26
CA THR A 66 -53.33 -14.49 21.39
C THR A 66 -52.51 -15.77 21.36
N ASN A 67 -52.40 -16.44 22.52
CA ASN A 67 -51.83 -17.77 22.60
C ASN A 67 -52.78 -18.84 21.99
N HIS A 68 -52.35 -20.11 21.99
CA HIS A 68 -53.12 -21.25 21.48
C HIS A 68 -54.52 -21.45 22.13
N ASN A 69 -54.78 -20.78 23.26
CA ASN A 69 -56.07 -20.80 23.96
C ASN A 69 -56.88 -19.50 23.73
N ASN A 70 -56.58 -18.74 22.67
CA ASN A 70 -57.22 -17.45 22.35
C ASN A 70 -57.14 -16.39 23.46
N ASN A 71 -56.13 -16.45 24.32
CA ASN A 71 -55.93 -15.48 25.39
C ASN A 71 -54.61 -14.73 25.24
N PHE A 72 -54.62 -13.41 25.48
CA PHE A 72 -53.40 -12.64 25.72
C PHE A 72 -52.83 -12.97 27.10
N ARG A 73 -51.52 -12.80 27.27
CA ARG A 73 -50.93 -12.90 28.61
C ARG A 73 -51.42 -11.74 29.48
N GLN A 74 -52.20 -12.03 30.53
CA GLN A 74 -52.75 -11.00 31.41
C GLN A 74 -51.72 -10.35 32.34
N SER A 75 -50.69 -11.10 32.76
CA SER A 75 -49.62 -10.58 33.60
C SER A 75 -48.32 -11.37 33.42
N GLY A 76 -47.19 -10.73 33.74
CA GLY A 76 -45.89 -11.35 33.65
C GLY A 76 -44.79 -10.45 34.20
N LYS A 77 -43.71 -11.06 34.68
CA LYS A 77 -42.52 -10.34 35.15
C LYS A 77 -41.30 -10.85 34.41
N PHE A 78 -40.47 -9.92 33.94
CA PHE A 78 -39.15 -10.29 33.45
C PHE A 78 -38.24 -10.72 34.60
N SER A 79 -37.46 -11.78 34.38
CA SER A 79 -36.48 -12.21 35.38
C SER A 79 -35.38 -11.15 35.53
N SER A 80 -34.94 -10.87 36.77
CA SER A 80 -33.90 -9.88 37.05
C SER A 80 -32.62 -10.14 36.24
N LYS A 81 -32.20 -11.40 36.14
CA LYS A 81 -31.04 -11.83 35.34
C LYS A 81 -31.16 -11.48 33.86
N SER A 82 -32.35 -11.67 33.27
CA SER A 82 -32.58 -11.31 31.86
C SER A 82 -32.56 -9.80 31.64
N VAL A 83 -33.10 -9.03 32.60
CA VAL A 83 -33.10 -7.58 32.58
C VAL A 83 -31.69 -7.04 32.71
N GLU A 84 -30.89 -7.51 33.67
CA GLU A 84 -29.49 -7.11 33.86
C GLU A 84 -28.64 -7.41 32.63
N ARG A 85 -28.79 -8.59 32.04
CA ARG A 85 -28.10 -8.94 30.79
C ARG A 85 -28.49 -8.01 29.64
N PHE A 86 -29.78 -7.68 29.53
CA PHE A 86 -30.24 -6.71 28.54
C PHE A 86 -29.61 -5.33 28.77
N LYS A 87 -29.58 -4.83 30.02
CA LYS A 87 -28.92 -3.55 30.35
C LYS A 87 -27.46 -3.57 29.90
N TYR A 88 -26.72 -4.61 30.31
CA TYR A 88 -25.29 -4.74 29.97
C TYR A 88 -25.04 -4.71 28.45
N LEU A 89 -25.80 -5.48 27.67
CA LEU A 89 -25.63 -5.54 26.20
C LEU A 89 -25.99 -4.21 25.53
N PHE A 90 -27.04 -3.57 26.04
CA PHE A 90 -27.53 -2.28 25.58
C PHE A 90 -26.50 -1.18 25.85
N GLU A 91 -26.04 -1.04 27.09
CA GLU A 91 -25.02 -0.08 27.51
C GLU A 91 -23.70 -0.28 26.75
N ASN A 92 -23.28 -1.53 26.56
CA ASN A 92 -22.09 -1.83 25.79
C ASN A 92 -22.22 -1.38 24.34
N SER A 93 -23.38 -1.54 23.72
CA SER A 93 -23.56 -1.16 22.31
C SER A 93 -23.46 0.35 22.10
N ILE A 94 -23.94 1.13 23.07
CA ILE A 94 -23.80 2.59 23.10
C ILE A 94 -22.31 2.97 23.26
N LYS A 95 -21.63 2.39 24.26
CA LYS A 95 -20.22 2.70 24.55
C LYS A 95 -19.25 2.24 23.44
N THR A 96 -19.52 1.09 22.82
CA THR A 96 -18.64 0.52 21.78
C THR A 96 -18.59 1.36 20.52
N GLN A 97 -19.68 2.05 20.13
CA GLN A 97 -19.73 2.74 18.85
C GLN A 97 -18.82 3.98 18.85
N ALA A 98 -18.88 4.84 19.87
CA ALA A 98 -18.07 6.06 19.91
C ALA A 98 -16.56 5.76 19.99
N GLU A 99 -16.15 4.85 20.88
CA GLU A 99 -14.74 4.46 21.02
C GLU A 99 -14.20 3.74 19.77
N TYR A 100 -15.02 2.88 19.16
CA TYR A 100 -14.66 2.21 17.90
C TYR A 100 -14.53 3.21 16.74
N GLN A 101 -15.48 4.15 16.60
CA GLN A 101 -15.42 5.18 15.55
C GLN A 101 -14.21 6.09 15.71
N ASN A 102 -13.87 6.46 16.96
CA ASN A 102 -12.65 7.20 17.25
C ASN A 102 -11.40 6.40 16.83
N LEU A 103 -11.30 5.13 17.25
CA LEU A 103 -10.18 4.26 16.83
C LEU A 103 -10.11 4.12 15.31
N PHE A 104 -11.24 3.95 14.64
CA PHE A 104 -11.31 3.83 13.19
C PHE A 104 -10.84 5.11 12.47
N SER A 105 -11.28 6.28 12.92
CA SER A 105 -10.83 7.57 12.41
C SER A 105 -9.31 7.74 12.56
N LEU A 106 -8.78 7.41 13.74
CA LEU A 106 -7.35 7.45 14.03
C LEU A 106 -6.55 6.50 13.12
N LYS A 107 -7.01 5.25 12.94
CA LYS A 107 -6.38 4.28 12.02
C LYS A 107 -6.37 4.80 10.57
N ASN A 108 -7.46 5.41 10.12
CA ASN A 108 -7.55 5.98 8.77
C ASN A 108 -6.59 7.17 8.59
N SER A 109 -6.42 8.01 9.61
CA SER A 109 -5.43 9.11 9.57
C SER A 109 -4.02 8.56 9.33
N ILE A 110 -3.61 7.55 10.09
CA ILE A 110 -2.32 6.87 9.91
C ILE A 110 -2.19 6.26 8.52
N TRP A 111 -3.23 5.59 8.04
CA TRP A 111 -3.21 5.01 6.70
C TRP A 111 -3.04 6.06 5.60
N ASN A 112 -3.71 7.20 5.71
CA ASN A 112 -3.57 8.31 4.78
C ASN A 112 -2.17 8.93 4.83
N ASN A 113 -1.63 9.15 6.04
CA ASN A 113 -0.25 9.61 6.19
C ASN A 113 0.76 8.66 5.55
N ARG A 114 0.59 7.33 5.70
CA ARG A 114 1.45 6.35 5.03
C ARG A 114 1.38 6.43 3.52
N LYS A 115 0.19 6.60 2.95
CA LYS A 115 0.03 6.78 1.49
C LYS A 115 0.75 8.02 1.00
N GLU A 116 0.61 9.13 1.71
CA GLU A 116 1.30 10.38 1.39
C GLU A 116 2.83 10.21 1.47
N ILE A 117 3.33 9.68 2.59
CA ILE A 117 4.77 9.42 2.80
C ILE A 117 5.30 8.51 1.69
N LYS A 118 4.59 7.42 1.37
CA LYS A 118 4.98 6.49 0.30
C LYS A 118 5.10 7.21 -1.05
N ALA A 119 4.15 8.06 -1.40
CA ALA A 119 4.18 8.81 -2.66
C ALA A 119 5.34 9.82 -2.69
N LEU A 120 5.54 10.57 -1.60
CA LEU A 120 6.65 11.51 -1.46
C LEU A 120 8.00 10.80 -1.52
N PHE A 121 8.14 9.66 -0.85
CA PHE A 121 9.35 8.87 -0.82
C PHE A 121 9.69 8.30 -2.21
N LEU A 122 8.69 7.75 -2.92
CA LEU A 122 8.87 7.26 -4.29
C LEU A 122 9.32 8.37 -5.25
N ASN A 123 8.79 9.58 -5.08
CA ASN A 123 9.21 10.73 -5.90
C ASN A 123 10.64 11.16 -5.55
N ALA A 124 10.97 11.26 -4.26
CA ALA A 124 12.28 11.68 -3.80
C ALA A 124 13.38 10.70 -4.24
N ILE A 125 13.16 9.39 -4.07
CA ILE A 125 14.14 8.36 -4.45
C ILE A 125 14.32 8.29 -5.97
N ALA A 126 13.27 8.56 -6.76
CA ALA A 126 13.36 8.61 -8.22
C ALA A 126 14.06 9.87 -8.75
N LEU A 127 13.94 11.02 -8.07
CA LEU A 127 14.63 12.25 -8.45
C LEU A 127 16.14 12.13 -8.26
N ASN A 128 16.59 11.42 -7.23
CA ASN A 128 18.00 11.10 -7.03
C ASN A 128 18.61 10.26 -8.17
N ASN A 129 17.78 9.59 -8.99
CA ASN A 129 18.24 8.83 -10.16
C ASN A 129 18.26 9.64 -11.47
N ARG A 130 17.72 10.86 -11.50
CA ARG A 130 17.63 11.67 -12.72
C ARG A 130 18.83 12.59 -12.93
N GLN A 131 19.79 12.57 -12.03
CA GLN A 131 21.04 13.27 -12.27
C GLN A 131 21.84 12.49 -13.33
N GLU A 132 22.30 13.20 -14.35
CA GLU A 132 23.30 12.72 -15.31
C GLU A 132 24.40 11.98 -14.55
N THR A 133 24.96 10.91 -15.13
CA THR A 133 26.08 10.12 -14.56
C THR A 133 27.22 11.05 -14.16
N LYS A 134 27.16 11.54 -12.92
CA LYS A 134 28.23 12.27 -12.26
C LYS A 134 29.38 11.28 -12.05
N SER A 135 30.61 11.73 -12.26
CA SER A 135 31.75 10.93 -11.82
C SER A 135 31.69 10.76 -10.30
N TYR A 136 32.32 9.71 -9.79
CA TYR A 136 32.33 9.40 -8.36
C TYR A 136 32.84 10.59 -7.53
N GLU A 137 33.81 11.34 -8.03
CA GLU A 137 34.39 12.51 -7.37
C GLU A 137 33.45 13.73 -7.31
N ALA A 138 32.38 13.75 -8.13
CA ALA A 138 31.41 14.84 -8.20
C ALA A 138 30.15 14.59 -7.34
N LEU A 139 30.08 13.44 -6.64
CA LEU A 139 28.98 13.12 -5.73
C LEU A 139 29.15 13.84 -4.40
N ASN A 140 28.06 14.38 -3.86
CA ASN A 140 28.06 14.86 -2.48
C ASN A 140 28.01 13.69 -1.48
N GLU A 141 28.21 13.98 -0.19
CA GLU A 141 28.24 12.98 0.88
C GLU A 141 26.98 12.11 0.94
N ASN A 142 25.79 12.70 0.76
CA ASN A 142 24.52 11.98 0.77
C ASN A 142 24.34 11.10 -0.48
N GLU A 143 24.75 11.58 -1.65
CA GLU A 143 24.76 10.81 -2.90
C GLU A 143 25.72 9.61 -2.80
N LEU A 144 26.90 9.81 -2.20
CA LEU A 144 27.89 8.75 -1.94
C LEU A 144 27.36 7.71 -0.96
N LYS A 145 26.71 8.16 0.12
CA LYS A 145 26.07 7.31 1.13
C LYS A 145 24.99 6.43 0.50
N ILE A 146 24.13 7.01 -0.35
CA ILE A 146 23.10 6.27 -1.09
C ILE A 146 23.71 5.24 -2.04
N LEU A 147 24.76 5.60 -2.78
CA LEU A 147 25.45 4.71 -3.72
C LEU A 147 26.04 3.49 -3.00
N ASN A 148 26.84 3.73 -1.96
CA ASN A 148 27.50 2.67 -1.18
C ASN A 148 26.47 1.72 -0.56
N ALA A 149 25.42 2.26 0.06
CA ALA A 149 24.33 1.48 0.62
C ALA A 149 23.58 0.66 -0.44
N SER A 150 23.38 1.23 -1.64
CA SER A 150 22.72 0.53 -2.76
C SER A 150 23.54 -0.68 -3.23
N LEU A 151 24.87 -0.57 -3.24
CA LEU A 151 25.76 -1.68 -3.57
C LEU A 151 25.68 -2.81 -2.55
N VAL A 152 25.68 -2.50 -1.24
CA VAL A 152 25.51 -3.47 -0.15
C VAL A 152 24.20 -4.26 -0.34
N ILE A 153 23.09 -3.55 -0.54
CA ILE A 153 21.76 -4.16 -0.74
C ILE A 153 21.75 -5.03 -2.01
N SER A 154 22.25 -4.51 -3.13
CA SER A 154 22.25 -5.23 -4.40
C SER A 154 23.13 -6.48 -4.40
N ASN A 155 24.28 -6.43 -3.71
CA ASN A 155 25.16 -7.57 -3.54
C ASN A 155 24.50 -8.68 -2.71
N PHE A 156 23.84 -8.33 -1.60
CA PHE A 156 23.09 -9.29 -0.78
C PHE A 156 22.02 -10.04 -1.59
N TYR A 157 21.28 -9.33 -2.46
CA TYR A 157 20.20 -9.91 -3.25
C TYR A 157 20.63 -10.50 -4.61
N LYS A 158 21.93 -10.47 -4.96
CA LYS A 158 22.43 -10.86 -6.29
C LYS A 158 21.95 -12.25 -6.74
N ASN A 159 21.93 -13.20 -5.81
CA ASN A 159 21.53 -14.59 -6.06
C ASN A 159 20.27 -15.02 -5.27
N SER A 160 19.61 -14.08 -4.60
CA SER A 160 18.44 -14.40 -3.79
C SER A 160 17.18 -14.56 -4.65
N LYS A 161 16.41 -15.62 -4.40
CA LYS A 161 15.08 -15.82 -4.99
C LYS A 161 14.04 -14.86 -4.41
N SER A 162 14.18 -14.45 -3.15
CA SER A 162 13.27 -13.52 -2.47
C SER A 162 13.93 -12.15 -2.31
N LYS A 163 13.35 -11.14 -2.94
CA LYS A 163 13.85 -9.76 -2.98
C LYS A 163 12.88 -8.83 -2.23
N SER A 164 12.84 -8.97 -0.91
CA SER A 164 11.94 -8.22 -0.03
C SER A 164 12.64 -7.85 1.27
N TYR A 165 12.28 -6.72 1.87
CA TYR A 165 12.82 -6.27 3.15
C TYR A 165 12.81 -7.35 4.24
N ALA A 166 11.74 -8.16 4.28
CA ALA A 166 11.62 -9.25 5.24
C ALA A 166 12.72 -10.31 5.10
N ALA A 167 13.24 -10.55 3.89
CA ALA A 167 14.33 -11.49 3.65
C ALA A 167 15.69 -10.98 4.19
N ALA A 168 15.84 -9.67 4.39
CA ALA A 168 17.02 -9.06 5.01
C ALA A 168 16.83 -8.77 6.51
N LYS A 169 15.75 -9.24 7.14
CA LYS A 169 15.40 -8.86 8.52
C LYS A 169 16.52 -9.17 9.53
N ASP A 170 17.29 -10.23 9.31
CA ASP A 170 18.33 -10.66 10.23
C ASP A 170 19.76 -10.27 9.77
N ASN A 171 19.88 -9.56 8.65
CA ASN A 171 21.16 -9.06 8.17
C ASN A 171 21.33 -7.59 8.62
N LEU A 172 22.22 -7.36 9.58
CA LEU A 172 22.46 -6.04 10.17
C LEU A 172 23.01 -5.04 9.15
N GLU A 173 23.99 -5.45 8.36
CA GLU A 173 24.66 -4.62 7.34
C GLU A 173 23.66 -4.11 6.29
N VAL A 174 22.78 -4.98 5.80
CA VAL A 174 21.73 -4.60 4.83
C VAL A 174 20.68 -3.71 5.47
N LYS A 175 20.35 -3.92 6.75
CA LYS A 175 19.43 -3.04 7.48
C LYS A 175 20.01 -1.64 7.68
N GLU A 176 21.28 -1.54 8.03
CA GLU A 176 22.00 -0.28 8.15
C GLU A 176 22.04 0.46 6.81
N ALA A 177 22.38 -0.24 5.72
CA ALA A 177 22.33 0.33 4.38
C ALA A 177 20.93 0.85 3.99
N ILE A 178 19.87 0.13 4.34
CA ILE A 178 18.50 0.58 4.09
C ILE A 178 18.18 1.84 4.93
N ASN A 179 18.63 1.89 6.18
CA ASN A 179 18.44 3.06 7.04
C ASN A 179 19.23 4.28 6.53
N ASP A 180 20.45 4.07 6.04
CA ASP A 180 21.29 5.10 5.46
C ASP A 180 20.64 5.79 4.26
N ILE A 181 20.05 4.99 3.36
CA ILE A 181 19.29 5.52 2.21
C ILE A 181 18.04 6.24 2.70
N TYR A 182 17.34 5.69 3.68
CA TYR A 182 16.16 6.33 4.25
C TYR A 182 16.47 7.71 4.85
N GLU A 183 17.50 7.81 5.69
CA GLU A 183 17.92 9.07 6.31
C GLU A 183 18.34 10.10 5.27
N ALA A 184 19.22 9.72 4.33
CA ALA A 184 19.70 10.63 3.29
C ALA A 184 18.56 11.18 2.41
N ILE A 185 17.54 10.36 2.09
CA ILE A 185 16.37 10.79 1.31
C ILE A 185 15.48 11.73 2.12
N VAL A 186 15.30 11.47 3.42
CA VAL A 186 14.45 12.28 4.30
C VAL A 186 15.10 13.63 4.58
N GLU A 187 16.41 13.68 4.83
CA GLU A 187 17.15 14.91 5.06
C GLU A 187 17.14 15.84 3.85
N ASN A 188 17.26 15.28 2.64
CA ASN A 188 17.24 16.03 1.39
C ASN A 188 15.82 16.43 0.92
N ASN A 189 14.77 16.05 1.65
CA ASN A 189 13.38 16.36 1.28
C ASN A 189 12.56 16.86 2.47
N GLN A 190 12.53 18.19 2.63
CA GLN A 190 11.81 18.85 3.73
C GLN A 190 10.33 18.45 3.81
N LYS A 191 9.64 18.34 2.67
CA LYS A 191 8.21 17.97 2.64
C LYS A 191 7.99 16.55 3.17
N LEU A 192 8.84 15.61 2.77
CA LEU A 192 8.83 14.24 3.28
C LEU A 192 9.15 14.19 4.78
N GLY A 193 10.17 14.93 5.23
CA GLY A 193 10.54 15.02 6.65
C GLY A 193 9.40 15.54 7.53
N LEU A 194 8.67 16.56 7.07
CA LEU A 194 7.47 17.07 7.74
C LEU A 194 6.34 16.02 7.81
N ALA A 195 6.07 15.32 6.70
CA ALA A 195 5.05 14.28 6.66
C ALA A 195 5.37 13.12 7.63
N ILE A 196 6.63 12.69 7.70
CA ILE A 196 7.10 11.66 8.64
C ILE A 196 6.98 12.15 10.09
N THR A 197 7.32 13.41 10.36
CA THR A 197 7.20 14.01 11.70
C THR A 197 5.75 14.02 12.16
N LYS A 198 4.82 14.46 11.29
CA LYS A 198 3.38 14.44 11.55
C LYS A 198 2.89 13.01 11.84
N TYR A 199 3.27 12.05 11.00
CA TYR A 199 2.96 10.62 11.22
C TYR A 199 3.43 10.13 12.59
N LYS A 200 4.68 10.41 12.98
CA LYS A 200 5.24 9.98 14.27
C LYS A 200 4.48 10.61 15.45
N GLN A 201 4.09 11.88 15.34
CA GLN A 201 3.29 12.56 16.36
C GLN A 201 1.90 11.95 16.50
N GLU A 202 1.19 11.74 15.39
CA GLU A 202 -0.13 11.09 15.39
C GLU A 202 -0.06 9.66 15.94
N PHE A 203 0.94 8.87 15.53
CA PHE A 203 1.12 7.52 16.05
C PHE A 203 1.36 7.50 17.56
N LYS A 204 2.17 8.44 18.07
CA LYS A 204 2.39 8.61 19.52
C LYS A 204 1.08 8.97 20.24
N SER A 205 0.23 9.79 19.64
CA SER A 205 -1.09 10.13 20.19
C SER A 205 -2.01 8.91 20.25
N ILE A 206 -2.02 8.06 19.21
CA ILE A 206 -2.80 6.81 19.21
C ILE A 206 -2.31 5.85 20.28
N ASN A 207 -0.99 5.69 20.44
CA ASN A 207 -0.42 4.82 21.46
C ASN A 207 -0.82 5.25 22.89
N LYS A 208 -0.93 6.57 23.11
CA LYS A 208 -1.36 7.16 24.39
C LYS A 208 -2.89 7.20 24.57
N ALA A 209 -3.67 6.97 23.51
CA ALA A 209 -5.12 7.02 23.60
C ALA A 209 -5.63 5.90 24.52
N LYS A 210 -6.50 6.28 25.47
CA LYS A 210 -7.13 5.36 26.41
C LYS A 210 -8.52 5.00 25.90
N PHE A 211 -8.80 3.72 25.83
CA PHE A 211 -10.11 3.17 25.50
C PHE A 211 -10.61 2.43 26.73
N SER A 212 -11.81 2.76 27.20
CA SER A 212 -12.43 2.11 28.36
C SER A 212 -12.91 0.69 28.02
N ASN A 213 -13.22 0.45 26.74
CA ASN A 213 -13.64 -0.84 26.25
C ASN A 213 -12.46 -1.79 25.97
N LYS A 214 -12.51 -3.01 26.54
CA LYS A 214 -11.49 -4.06 26.34
C LYS A 214 -11.30 -4.47 24.87
N TYR A 215 -12.38 -4.50 24.07
CA TYR A 215 -12.32 -4.84 22.65
C TYR A 215 -11.62 -3.74 21.84
N SER A 216 -12.03 -2.48 21.99
CA SER A 216 -11.38 -1.34 21.30
C SER A 216 -9.94 -1.16 21.77
N ALA A 217 -9.65 -1.36 23.04
CA ALA A 217 -8.29 -1.39 23.58
C ALA A 217 -7.45 -2.49 22.91
N GLY A 218 -7.97 -3.72 22.81
CA GLY A 218 -7.29 -4.82 22.11
C GLY A 218 -7.00 -4.52 20.64
N LEU A 219 -7.97 -3.96 19.91
CA LEU A 219 -7.79 -3.54 18.52
C LEU A 219 -6.78 -2.39 18.35
N LYS A 220 -6.64 -1.52 19.36
CA LYS A 220 -5.62 -0.47 19.39
C LYS A 220 -4.24 -1.07 19.66
N ASP A 221 -4.13 -1.98 20.63
CA ASP A 221 -2.86 -2.64 20.97
C ASP A 221 -2.32 -3.46 19.79
N GLU A 222 -3.17 -4.24 19.12
CA GLU A 222 -2.81 -4.98 17.90
C GLU A 222 -2.32 -4.04 16.79
N PHE A 223 -3.03 -2.93 16.57
CA PHE A 223 -2.64 -1.95 15.57
C PHE A 223 -1.28 -1.32 15.89
N VAL A 224 -1.07 -0.87 17.13
CA VAL A 224 0.19 -0.26 17.58
C VAL A 224 1.35 -1.24 17.49
N ALA A 225 1.14 -2.50 17.86
CA ALA A 225 2.17 -3.54 17.79
C ALA A 225 2.65 -3.80 16.36
N ASN A 226 1.74 -3.73 15.38
CA ASN A 226 2.04 -4.06 13.98
C ASN A 226 2.46 -2.85 13.14
N GLU A 227 2.04 -1.63 13.50
CA GLU A 227 2.16 -0.45 12.64
C GLU A 227 3.62 -0.04 12.38
N LYS A 228 4.50 -0.15 13.38
CA LYS A 228 5.93 0.15 13.22
C LYS A 228 6.57 -0.78 12.19
N ASP A 229 6.37 -2.09 12.35
CA ASP A 229 6.87 -3.11 11.44
C ASP A 229 6.33 -2.94 10.02
N GLU A 230 5.04 -2.59 9.89
CA GLU A 230 4.40 -2.38 8.59
C GLU A 230 4.96 -1.13 7.87
N PHE A 231 5.18 -0.04 8.60
CA PHE A 231 5.80 1.17 8.07
C PHE A 231 7.23 0.89 7.58
N GLU A 232 8.05 0.25 8.42
CA GLU A 232 9.42 -0.13 8.07
C GLU A 232 9.48 -1.05 6.86
N LYS A 233 8.60 -2.07 6.79
CA LYS A 233 8.50 -2.97 5.63
C LYS A 233 8.13 -2.22 4.36
N GLN A 234 7.21 -1.26 4.41
CA GLN A 234 6.78 -0.52 3.22
C GLN A 234 7.93 0.32 2.66
N ILE A 235 8.61 1.08 3.51
CA ILE A 235 9.74 1.93 3.10
C ILE A 235 10.95 1.07 2.67
N GLY A 236 11.31 0.06 3.46
CA GLY A 236 12.42 -0.84 3.14
C GLY A 236 12.21 -1.57 1.82
N ASN A 237 10.98 -2.01 1.52
CA ASN A 237 10.68 -2.62 0.22
C ASN A 237 10.78 -1.64 -0.96
N ILE A 238 10.49 -0.35 -0.75
CA ILE A 238 10.68 0.67 -1.79
C ILE A 238 12.17 0.82 -2.09
N ILE A 239 13.00 0.96 -1.05
CA ILE A 239 14.45 1.09 -1.16
C ILE A 239 15.05 -0.14 -1.85
N VAL A 240 14.77 -1.34 -1.35
CA VAL A 240 15.27 -2.60 -1.94
C VAL A 240 14.91 -2.70 -3.42
N LYS A 241 13.65 -2.45 -3.78
CA LYS A 241 13.22 -2.49 -5.19
C LYS A 241 13.91 -1.44 -6.04
N HIS A 242 14.22 -0.29 -5.47
CA HIS A 242 14.89 0.80 -6.16
C HIS A 242 16.36 0.45 -6.44
N CYS A 243 17.13 0.05 -5.43
CA CYS A 243 18.53 -0.37 -5.59
C CYS A 243 18.66 -1.50 -6.63
N LEU A 244 17.75 -2.48 -6.58
CA LEU A 244 17.78 -3.60 -7.54
C LEU A 244 17.45 -3.20 -8.97
N LYS A 245 16.70 -2.11 -9.18
CA LYS A 245 16.45 -1.55 -10.52
C LYS A 245 17.66 -0.76 -11.02
N MET A 246 18.31 0.03 -10.16
CA MET A 246 19.53 0.76 -10.52
C MET A 246 20.61 -0.19 -11.04
N ASN A 247 20.91 -1.25 -10.28
CA ASN A 247 21.91 -2.23 -10.70
C ASN A 247 21.49 -3.09 -11.91
N ALA A 248 20.20 -3.17 -12.24
CA ALA A 248 19.75 -3.85 -13.46
C ALA A 248 20.01 -2.99 -14.70
N ASN A 249 19.73 -1.69 -14.60
CA ASN A 249 20.01 -0.73 -15.67
C ASN A 249 21.51 -0.57 -15.92
N GLU A 250 22.34 -0.50 -14.86
CA GLU A 250 23.80 -0.49 -14.98
C GLU A 250 24.33 -1.75 -15.67
N ARG A 251 23.82 -2.94 -15.34
CA ARG A 251 24.22 -4.18 -16.02
C ARG A 251 23.79 -4.25 -17.48
N ASP A 252 22.68 -3.61 -17.84
CA ASP A 252 22.23 -3.55 -19.23
C ASP A 252 23.02 -2.52 -20.04
N GLU A 253 23.51 -1.45 -19.40
CA GLU A 253 24.49 -0.51 -19.97
C GLU A 253 25.88 -1.16 -20.10
N ASP A 254 26.38 -1.84 -19.07
CA ASP A 254 27.65 -2.60 -19.12
C ASP A 254 27.59 -3.71 -20.17
N LYS A 255 26.43 -4.37 -20.34
CA LYS A 255 26.23 -5.33 -21.43
C LYS A 255 26.24 -4.63 -22.78
N LYS A 256 25.56 -3.49 -22.95
CA LYS A 256 25.61 -2.73 -24.20
C LYS A 256 27.03 -2.29 -24.55
N VAL A 257 27.78 -1.76 -23.59
CA VAL A 257 29.19 -1.38 -23.75
C VAL A 257 30.05 -2.61 -24.04
N SER A 258 29.82 -3.73 -23.35
CA SER A 258 30.51 -5.00 -23.64
C SER A 258 30.16 -5.60 -25.01
N TYR A 259 28.92 -5.45 -25.48
CA TYR A 259 28.50 -5.85 -26.81
C TYR A 259 29.10 -4.92 -27.87
N GLU A 260 29.16 -3.61 -27.62
CA GLU A 260 29.83 -2.65 -28.50
C GLU A 260 31.35 -2.87 -28.55
N GLU A 261 32.02 -3.17 -27.43
CA GLU A 261 33.44 -3.51 -27.38
C GLU A 261 33.76 -4.88 -28.00
N LYS A 262 32.87 -5.86 -27.87
CA LYS A 262 32.99 -7.15 -28.57
C LYS A 262 32.76 -7.01 -30.06
N ASP A 263 31.75 -6.25 -30.48
CA ASP A 263 31.50 -5.96 -31.89
C ASP A 263 32.67 -5.13 -32.49
N LEU A 264 33.30 -4.24 -31.72
CA LEU A 264 34.50 -3.50 -32.15
C LEU A 264 35.76 -4.38 -32.25
N LYS A 265 35.87 -5.45 -31.44
CA LYS A 265 37.00 -6.40 -31.48
C LYS A 265 36.78 -7.56 -32.45
N GLU A 266 35.54 -7.97 -32.71
CA GLU A 266 35.19 -8.98 -33.71
C GLU A 266 35.15 -8.41 -35.14
N ASP A 267 34.90 -7.11 -35.34
CA ASP A 267 34.99 -6.46 -36.66
C ASP A 267 36.43 -6.01 -37.04
N PHE A 268 37.41 -6.16 -36.14
CA PHE A 268 38.84 -5.93 -36.44
C PHE A 268 39.70 -7.17 -36.10
N ASN A 269 39.57 -8.19 -36.95
CA ASN A 269 40.64 -9.16 -37.12
C ASN A 269 41.79 -8.46 -37.87
N GLU A 270 42.77 -7.90 -37.16
CA GLU A 270 43.99 -7.32 -37.77
C GLU A 270 44.73 -8.32 -38.69
N ALA A 271 44.45 -9.61 -38.55
CA ALA A 271 45.04 -10.68 -39.34
C ALA A 271 44.37 -10.95 -40.71
N GLU A 272 43.18 -10.39 -41.00
CA GLU A 272 42.41 -10.69 -42.23
C GLU A 272 42.12 -9.48 -43.12
N LEU A 273 42.67 -8.30 -42.83
CA LEU A 273 42.61 -7.19 -43.78
C LEU A 273 43.55 -7.47 -44.96
N PRO A 274 43.07 -7.51 -46.22
CA PRO A 274 43.95 -7.54 -47.37
C PRO A 274 44.84 -6.31 -47.32
N ILE A 275 46.15 -6.52 -47.44
CA ILE A 275 47.16 -5.46 -47.47
C ILE A 275 46.74 -4.41 -48.51
N GLY A 276 46.27 -3.25 -48.05
CA GLY A 276 45.93 -2.11 -48.93
C GLY A 276 44.70 -1.28 -48.56
N LEU A 277 43.81 -1.71 -47.65
CA LEU A 277 42.59 -0.94 -47.34
C LEU A 277 42.75 0.18 -46.29
N SER A 278 43.91 0.31 -45.64
CA SER A 278 44.21 1.43 -44.73
C SER A 278 44.37 2.78 -45.46
N PHE A 279 44.26 2.83 -46.79
CA PHE A 279 44.55 4.00 -47.61
C PHE A 279 43.32 4.70 -48.24
N TYR A 280 42.08 4.24 -48.01
CA TYR A 280 40.89 4.89 -48.59
C TYR A 280 39.73 5.04 -47.58
N PRO A 281 39.69 6.14 -46.81
CA PRO A 281 38.69 6.41 -45.76
C PRO A 281 37.24 6.42 -46.25
N ASN A 282 37.00 6.82 -47.51
CA ASN A 282 35.66 7.06 -48.03
C ASN A 282 34.85 5.77 -48.26
N LYS A 283 35.50 4.63 -48.56
CA LYS A 283 34.79 3.34 -48.72
C LYS A 283 34.29 2.78 -47.38
N TYR A 284 35.00 3.06 -46.29
CA TYR A 284 34.64 2.60 -44.95
C TYR A 284 33.36 3.28 -44.43
N ASP A 285 33.18 4.56 -44.77
CA ASP A 285 31.99 5.33 -44.42
C ASP A 285 30.74 4.87 -45.21
N GLU A 286 30.89 4.51 -46.49
CA GLU A 286 29.79 3.97 -47.30
C GLU A 286 29.30 2.60 -46.81
N ILE A 287 30.22 1.69 -46.49
CA ILE A 287 29.87 0.37 -45.92
C ILE A 287 29.17 0.56 -44.57
N SER A 288 29.67 1.48 -43.74
CA SER A 288 29.06 1.83 -42.45
C SER A 288 27.63 2.39 -42.61
N LYS A 289 27.40 3.24 -43.62
CA LYS A 289 26.07 3.76 -43.96
C LYS A 289 25.12 2.66 -44.42
N LEU A 290 25.56 1.76 -45.30
CA LEU A 290 24.75 0.64 -45.78
C LEU A 290 24.40 -0.33 -44.63
N LYS A 291 25.34 -0.62 -43.72
CA LYS A 291 25.08 -1.41 -42.50
C LYS A 291 24.03 -0.74 -41.60
N ARG A 292 24.07 0.59 -41.42
CA ARG A 292 23.04 1.35 -40.67
C ARG A 292 21.67 1.28 -41.35
N MET A 293 21.60 1.35 -42.68
CA MET A 293 20.34 1.21 -43.43
C MET A 293 19.70 -0.16 -43.22
N ILE A 294 20.49 -1.25 -43.22
CA ILE A 294 19.98 -2.60 -42.92
C ILE A 294 19.41 -2.66 -41.49
N ARG A 295 20.12 -2.09 -40.50
CA ARG A 295 19.65 -2.04 -39.11
C ARG A 295 18.34 -1.27 -38.98
N SER A 296 18.19 -0.13 -39.67
CA SER A 296 16.94 0.65 -39.68
C SER A 296 15.78 -0.13 -40.27
N LEU A 297 15.99 -0.82 -41.41
CA LEU A 297 14.95 -1.62 -42.06
C LEU A 297 14.50 -2.79 -41.18
N ASN A 298 15.43 -3.45 -40.49
CA ASN A 298 15.11 -4.51 -39.52
C ASN A 298 14.27 -3.97 -38.38
N TYR A 299 14.70 -2.85 -37.79
CA TYR A 299 14.00 -2.21 -36.68
C TYR A 299 12.56 -1.80 -37.04
N GLU A 300 12.36 -1.20 -38.21
CA GLU A 300 11.03 -0.81 -38.69
C GLU A 300 10.14 -2.02 -38.95
N PHE A 301 10.68 -3.08 -39.56
CA PHE A 301 9.92 -4.30 -39.83
C PHE A 301 9.50 -4.98 -38.53
N ASP A 302 10.39 -5.05 -37.54
CA ASP A 302 10.13 -5.78 -36.29
C ASP A 302 9.07 -5.14 -35.40
N ARG A 303 8.85 -3.83 -35.54
CA ARG A 303 7.83 -3.08 -34.79
C ARG A 303 6.42 -3.17 -35.39
N LEU A 304 6.26 -3.71 -36.60
CA LEU A 304 4.95 -3.90 -37.20
C LEU A 304 4.14 -4.99 -36.49
N SER A 305 2.82 -4.80 -36.40
CA SER A 305 1.93 -5.85 -35.92
C SER A 305 1.96 -7.06 -36.85
N ARG A 306 1.61 -8.26 -36.33
CA ARG A 306 1.75 -9.52 -37.07
C ARG A 306 0.99 -9.53 -38.40
N SER A 307 -0.19 -8.90 -38.48
CA SER A 307 -0.97 -8.76 -39.72
C SER A 307 -0.31 -7.82 -40.74
N GLN A 308 0.29 -6.72 -40.27
CA GLN A 308 1.03 -5.76 -41.10
C GLN A 308 2.36 -6.34 -41.61
N LYS A 309 3.03 -7.19 -40.81
CA LYS A 309 4.26 -7.89 -41.23
C LYS A 309 4.03 -8.76 -42.46
N PHE A 310 2.91 -9.47 -42.55
CA PHE A 310 2.60 -10.30 -43.73
C PHE A 310 2.48 -9.48 -45.02
N GLN A 311 1.89 -8.29 -44.94
CA GLN A 311 1.75 -7.38 -46.09
C GLN A 311 3.10 -6.69 -46.43
N ALA A 312 3.91 -6.37 -45.42
CA ALA A 312 5.18 -5.66 -45.59
C ALA A 312 6.38 -6.57 -45.96
N LEU A 313 6.30 -7.88 -45.71
CA LEU A 313 7.42 -8.81 -45.82
C LEU A 313 8.07 -8.83 -47.22
N ARG A 314 7.25 -8.72 -48.28
CA ARG A 314 7.74 -8.75 -49.67
C ARG A 314 8.56 -7.51 -50.00
N LYS A 315 8.13 -6.34 -49.52
CA LYS A 315 8.83 -5.05 -49.71
C LYS A 315 10.10 -5.00 -48.87
N TYR A 316 10.04 -5.48 -47.63
CA TYR A 316 11.19 -5.58 -46.73
C TYR A 316 12.30 -6.48 -47.30
N LYS A 317 11.96 -7.70 -47.77
CA LYS A 317 12.93 -8.61 -48.38
C LYS A 317 13.60 -8.01 -49.62
N LYS A 318 12.85 -7.31 -50.47
CA LYS A 318 13.38 -6.60 -51.64
C LYS A 318 14.39 -5.53 -51.23
N ASN A 319 14.00 -4.66 -50.30
CA ASN A 319 14.85 -3.56 -49.82
C ASN A 319 16.14 -4.05 -49.16
N ILE A 320 16.08 -5.11 -48.34
CA ILE A 320 17.28 -5.69 -47.74
C ILE A 320 18.20 -6.32 -48.77
N SER A 321 17.64 -7.03 -49.76
CA SER A 321 18.44 -7.64 -50.82
C SER A 321 19.18 -6.59 -51.65
N GLU A 322 18.53 -5.47 -51.95
CA GLU A 322 19.13 -4.35 -52.70
C GLU A 322 20.21 -3.61 -51.91
N VAL A 323 20.09 -3.51 -50.58
CA VAL A 323 21.14 -2.91 -49.75
C VAL A 323 22.31 -3.89 -49.56
N LYS A 324 22.05 -5.18 -49.37
CA LYS A 324 23.10 -6.21 -49.22
C LYS A 324 23.92 -6.41 -50.50
N SER A 325 23.31 -6.33 -51.69
CA SER A 325 24.07 -6.45 -52.95
C SER A 325 25.07 -5.31 -53.15
N LYS A 326 24.85 -4.15 -52.52
CA LYS A 326 25.76 -3.00 -52.52
C LYS A 326 26.87 -3.09 -51.46
N VAL A 327 26.77 -4.02 -50.52
CA VAL A 327 27.78 -4.25 -49.46
C VAL A 327 28.81 -5.31 -49.89
N ILE A 328 28.48 -6.14 -50.89
CA ILE A 328 29.31 -7.27 -51.35
C ILE A 328 30.22 -6.87 -52.54
N LEU A 329 30.05 -5.68 -53.12
CA LEU A 329 30.95 -5.05 -54.11
C LEU A 329 31.92 -4.09 -53.41
#